data_AF-A0A523AWL5-F1
#
_entry.id   AF-A0A523AWL5-F1
#
_cell.length_a   1.000
_cell.length_b   1.000
_cell.length_c   1.000
_cell.angle_alpha   90.00
_cell.angle_beta   90.00
_cell.angle_gamma   90.00
#
_symmetry.space_group_name_H-M   'P 1'
#
loop_
_entity.id
_entity.type
_entity.pdbx_description
1 polymer ?
#
loop_
_entity_poly.entity_id
_entity_poly.type
_entity_poly.pdbx_seq_one_letter_code
_entity_poly.pdbx_strand_id
1 'polypeptide(L)'
;EAGKGWGVGWNGDFIFQIDKVPVEKIEKLPEGDLKKYMKEMVEKYVSGTTVYTWIGLKDGKCTGAKVIKDPNEVQAGFKLIGDYESWKKLAKGESDATKLVLTGKMKLQGDMSKIMRYIKATQLMGKIASQIPTEFLDEMV
;
A
#
# COMPACT_ATOMS: atom_id res chain seq x y z
N GLU A 1 20.58 6.77 8.80
CA GLU A 1 19.25 6.34 8.31
C GLU A 1 19.30 5.26 7.24
N ALA A 2 18.50 4.20 7.40
CA ALA A 2 18.47 3.03 6.52
C ALA A 2 18.08 3.37 5.07
N GLY A 3 17.27 4.42 4.86
CA GLY A 3 16.83 4.87 3.53
C GLY A 3 17.75 5.87 2.82
N LYS A 4 18.88 6.27 3.42
CA LYS A 4 19.79 7.25 2.80
C LYS A 4 20.27 6.76 1.44
N GLY A 5 20.13 7.59 0.41
CA GLY A 5 20.47 7.30 -0.98
C GLY A 5 19.36 6.61 -1.79
N TRP A 6 18.23 6.21 -1.19
CA TRP A 6 17.07 5.69 -1.93
C TRP A 6 16.55 6.76 -2.91
N GLY A 7 16.21 6.39 -4.15
CA GLY A 7 15.69 7.34 -5.14
C GLY A 7 16.65 8.47 -5.54
N VAL A 8 17.95 8.36 -5.23
CA VAL A 8 18.97 9.33 -5.68
C VAL A 8 19.54 8.85 -7.01
N GLY A 9 19.26 9.60 -8.08
CA GLY A 9 19.67 9.25 -9.45
C GLY A 9 18.75 8.26 -10.17
N TRP A 10 17.58 7.94 -9.60
CA TRP A 10 16.54 7.07 -10.17
C TRP A 10 15.20 7.35 -9.48
N ASN A 11 14.09 6.92 -10.07
CA ASN A 11 12.76 7.13 -9.48
C ASN A 11 12.52 6.13 -8.33
N GLY A 12 12.52 6.64 -7.09
CA GLY A 12 12.33 5.84 -5.87
C GLY A 12 10.88 5.64 -5.45
N ASP A 13 9.94 6.17 -6.20
CA ASP A 13 8.53 6.19 -5.80
C ASP A 13 7.89 4.82 -5.97
N PHE A 14 6.86 4.58 -5.16
CA PHE A 14 6.04 3.38 -5.22
C PHE A 14 4.62 3.70 -5.65
N ILE A 15 4.04 2.79 -6.42
CA ILE A 15 2.60 2.56 -6.45
C ILE A 15 2.30 1.34 -5.58
N PHE A 16 1.42 1.50 -4.61
CA PHE A 16 0.82 0.39 -3.87
C PHE A 16 -0.55 0.09 -4.49
N GLN A 17 -0.73 -1.13 -4.97
CA GLN A 17 -1.99 -1.63 -5.52
C GLN A 17 -2.57 -2.66 -4.55
N ILE A 18 -3.77 -2.36 -4.06
CA ILE A 18 -4.56 -3.21 -3.16
C ILE A 18 -5.75 -3.73 -3.96
N ASP A 19 -5.72 -5.01 -4.31
CA ASP A 19 -6.79 -5.68 -5.05
C ASP A 19 -7.81 -6.31 -4.10
N LYS A 20 -9.02 -6.59 -4.60
CA LYS A 20 -10.08 -7.31 -3.87
C LYS A 20 -10.44 -6.64 -2.54
N VAL A 21 -10.48 -5.31 -2.52
CA VAL A 21 -11.05 -4.56 -1.38
C VAL A 21 -12.51 -5.02 -1.20
N PRO A 22 -12.93 -5.42 0.01
CA PRO A 22 -14.24 -6.02 0.25
C PRO A 22 -15.36 -4.97 0.31
N VAL A 23 -15.52 -4.19 -0.76
CA VAL A 23 -16.45 -3.06 -0.87
C VAL A 23 -17.90 -3.46 -0.59
N GLU A 24 -18.26 -4.70 -0.89
CA GLU A 24 -19.59 -5.27 -0.63
C GLU A 24 -19.92 -5.32 0.87
N LYS A 25 -18.92 -5.34 1.75
CA LYS A 25 -19.13 -5.33 3.20
C LYS A 25 -19.64 -3.98 3.71
N ILE A 26 -19.47 -2.89 2.96
CA ILE A 26 -19.99 -1.57 3.34
C ILE A 26 -21.51 -1.59 3.53
N GLU A 27 -22.23 -2.41 2.75
CA GLU A 27 -23.68 -2.52 2.89
C GLU A 27 -24.12 -3.15 4.22
N LYS A 28 -23.22 -3.91 4.87
CA LYS A 28 -23.46 -4.54 6.18
C LYS A 28 -23.15 -3.62 7.35
N LEU A 29 -22.51 -2.48 7.11
CA LEU A 29 -22.27 -1.49 8.18
C LEU A 29 -23.62 -0.94 8.70
N PRO A 30 -23.70 -0.61 10.00
CA PRO A 30 -24.83 0.12 10.56
C PRO A 30 -25.11 1.40 9.79
N GLU A 31 -26.37 1.77 9.67
CA GLU A 31 -26.74 3.06 9.09
C GLU A 31 -26.15 4.21 9.92
N GLY A 32 -25.61 5.22 9.25
CA GLY A 32 -24.98 6.36 9.88
C GLY A 32 -23.80 6.94 9.10
N ASP A 33 -23.12 7.89 9.72
CA ASP A 33 -22.05 8.69 9.09
C ASP A 33 -20.90 7.83 8.59
N LEU A 34 -20.54 6.77 9.31
CA LEU A 34 -19.47 5.85 8.90
C LEU A 34 -19.80 5.16 7.57
N LYS A 35 -21.01 4.60 7.42
CA LYS A 35 -21.43 3.93 6.20
C LYS A 35 -21.46 4.90 5.02
N LYS A 36 -21.99 6.11 5.25
CA LYS A 36 -22.00 7.19 4.26
C LYS A 36 -20.58 7.57 3.82
N TYR A 37 -19.68 7.82 4.78
CA TYR A 37 -18.28 8.13 4.54
C TYR A 37 -17.58 7.03 3.73
N MET A 38 -17.77 5.76 4.10
CA MET A 38 -17.18 4.64 3.37
C MET A 38 -17.69 4.56 1.92
N LYS A 39 -18.99 4.79 1.67
CA LYS A 39 -19.55 4.85 0.31
C LYS A 39 -18.92 5.97 -0.53
N GLU A 40 -18.79 7.17 0.04
CA GLU A 40 -18.14 8.30 -0.64
C GLU A 40 -16.65 8.02 -0.95
N MET A 41 -15.94 7.40 -0.01
CA MET A 41 -14.54 7.01 -0.21
C MET A 41 -14.38 5.96 -1.32
N VAL A 42 -15.26 4.96 -1.37
CA VAL A 42 -15.25 3.94 -2.43
C VAL A 42 -15.51 4.55 -3.79
N GLU A 43 -16.55 5.36 -3.93
CA GLU A 43 -16.87 6.04 -5.20
C GLU A 43 -15.73 6.92 -5.69
N LYS A 44 -15.04 7.59 -4.75
CA LYS A 44 -13.96 8.52 -5.09
C LYS A 44 -12.65 7.83 -5.44
N TYR A 45 -12.31 6.72 -4.78
CA TYR A 45 -10.94 6.20 -4.73
C TYR A 45 -10.78 4.73 -5.14
N VAL A 46 -11.87 3.96 -5.21
CA VAL A 46 -11.81 2.54 -5.58
C VAL A 46 -12.22 2.37 -7.04
N SER A 47 -11.33 1.78 -7.84
CA SER A 47 -11.63 1.35 -9.21
C SER A 47 -12.11 -0.11 -9.18
N GLY A 48 -13.42 -0.32 -9.23
CA GLY A 48 -14.04 -1.64 -9.05
C GLY A 48 -13.83 -2.15 -7.62
N THR A 49 -12.81 -2.99 -7.42
CA THR A 49 -12.37 -3.49 -6.10
C THR A 49 -10.90 -3.21 -5.84
N THR A 50 -10.30 -2.28 -6.58
CA THR A 50 -8.86 -1.98 -6.53
C THR A 50 -8.60 -0.55 -6.08
N VAL A 51 -7.63 -0.37 -5.18
CA VAL A 51 -7.11 0.94 -4.76
C VAL A 51 -5.66 1.08 -5.18
N TYR A 52 -5.31 2.27 -5.66
CA TYR A 52 -3.93 2.63 -5.98
C TYR A 52 -3.48 3.81 -5.12
N THR A 53 -2.33 3.69 -4.49
CA THR A 53 -1.70 4.78 -3.73
C THR A 53 -0.31 5.03 -4.26
N TRP A 54 -0.01 6.28 -4.62
CA TRP A 54 1.35 6.73 -4.89
C TRP A 54 2.02 7.18 -3.60
N ILE A 55 3.26 6.74 -3.39
CA ILE A 55 4.12 7.16 -2.30
C ILE A 55 5.45 7.65 -2.90
N GLY A 56 5.73 8.93 -2.71
CA GLY A 56 6.98 9.55 -3.13
C GLY A 56 8.08 9.29 -2.10
N LEU A 57 9.21 8.72 -2.52
CA LEU A 57 10.32 8.38 -1.62
C LEU A 57 11.67 8.79 -2.18
N LYS A 58 12.41 9.60 -1.42
CA LYS A 58 13.77 10.04 -1.81
C LYS A 58 14.65 10.32 -0.60
N ASP A 59 15.86 9.78 -0.65
CA ASP A 59 16.95 9.96 0.33
C ASP A 59 16.49 9.77 1.79
N GLY A 60 15.69 8.72 2.02
CA GLY A 60 15.15 8.38 3.34
C GLY A 60 13.95 9.23 3.79
N LYS A 61 13.38 10.06 2.91
CA LYS A 61 12.20 10.89 3.20
C LYS A 61 11.00 10.46 2.37
N CYS A 62 9.81 10.60 2.95
CA CYS A 62 8.55 10.63 2.22
C CYS A 62 8.36 12.03 1.64
N THR A 63 8.25 12.15 0.31
CA THR A 63 8.03 13.42 -0.40
C THR A 63 6.56 13.69 -0.68
N GLY A 64 5.70 12.69 -0.49
CA GLY A 64 4.25 12.81 -0.58
C GLY A 64 3.56 11.45 -0.61
N ALA A 65 2.25 11.47 -0.37
CA ALA A 65 1.39 10.31 -0.51
C ALA A 65 0.03 10.76 -1.03
N LYS A 66 -0.54 10.03 -2.00
CA LYS A 66 -1.90 10.28 -2.48
C LYS A 66 -2.53 9.02 -3.06
N VAL A 67 -3.85 8.91 -2.91
CA VAL A 67 -4.63 7.91 -3.66
C VAL A 67 -4.80 8.41 -5.09
N ILE A 68 -4.63 7.52 -6.06
CA ILE A 68 -4.73 7.79 -7.49
C ILE A 68 -5.79 6.86 -8.11
N LYS A 69 -6.45 7.29 -9.19
CA LYS A 69 -7.50 6.47 -9.82
C LYS A 69 -6.91 5.46 -10.80
N ASP A 70 -5.90 5.88 -11.55
CA ASP A 70 -5.16 5.04 -12.49
C ASP A 70 -3.65 5.05 -12.13
N PRO A 71 -2.98 3.89 -12.03
CA PRO A 71 -1.54 3.82 -11.82
C PRO A 71 -0.70 4.56 -12.89
N ASN A 72 -1.24 4.82 -14.08
CA ASN A 72 -0.58 5.55 -15.15
C ASN A 72 -0.58 7.08 -14.95
N GLU A 73 -1.31 7.61 -13.97
CA GLU A 73 -1.33 9.05 -13.63
C GLU A 73 -0.01 9.56 -13.04
N VAL A 74 0.85 8.65 -12.59
CA VAL A 74 2.12 8.98 -11.93
C VAL A 74 3.24 8.12 -12.50
N GLN A 75 4.45 8.64 -12.47
CA GLN A 75 5.65 7.83 -12.71
C GLN A 75 6.16 7.29 -11.38
N ALA A 76 6.27 5.97 -11.27
CA ALA A 76 6.88 5.30 -10.13
C ALA A 76 7.91 4.29 -10.61
N GLY A 77 9.04 4.18 -9.91
CA GLY A 77 10.04 3.16 -10.21
C GLY A 77 9.62 1.77 -9.75
N PHE A 78 8.67 1.70 -8.82
CA PHE A 78 8.23 0.46 -8.19
C PHE A 78 6.72 0.37 -8.11
N LYS A 79 6.21 -0.86 -8.22
CA LYS A 79 4.81 -1.17 -7.96
C LYS A 79 4.70 -2.43 -7.11
N LEU A 80 4.13 -2.31 -5.92
CA LEU A 80 3.84 -3.44 -5.03
C LEU A 80 2.35 -3.77 -5.14
N ILE A 81 2.04 -5.00 -5.51
CA ILE A 81 0.69 -5.48 -5.84
C ILE A 81 0.34 -6.62 -4.90
N GLY A 82 -0.83 -6.56 -4.28
CA GLY A 82 -1.33 -7.60 -3.38
C GLY A 82 -2.82 -7.49 -3.18
N ASP A 83 -3.45 -8.58 -2.75
CA ASP A 83 -4.84 -8.53 -2.32
C ASP A 83 -4.99 -7.92 -0.92
N TYR A 84 -6.21 -7.53 -0.60
CA TYR A 84 -6.61 -6.95 0.68
C TYR A 84 -6.08 -7.75 1.88
N GLU A 85 -6.20 -9.08 1.86
CA GLU A 85 -5.73 -9.96 2.93
C GLU A 85 -4.22 -9.90 3.14
N SER A 86 -3.45 -9.86 2.04
CA SER A 86 -1.99 -9.75 2.12
C SER A 86 -1.56 -8.38 2.66
N TRP A 87 -2.24 -7.31 2.25
CA TRP A 87 -2.02 -5.96 2.77
C TRP A 87 -2.41 -5.83 4.25
N LYS A 88 -3.51 -6.45 4.65
CA LYS A 88 -3.97 -6.52 6.04
C LYS A 88 -2.94 -7.20 6.95
N LYS A 89 -2.37 -8.34 6.52
CA LYS A 89 -1.29 -9.02 7.26
C LYS A 89 -0.06 -8.14 7.45
N LEU A 90 0.29 -7.35 6.42
CA LEU A 90 1.39 -6.39 6.51
C LEU A 90 1.05 -5.26 7.51
N ALA A 91 -0.13 -4.67 7.40
CA ALA A 91 -0.59 -3.60 8.27
C ALA A 91 -0.73 -4.04 9.75
N LYS A 92 -1.03 -5.32 10.00
CA LYS A 92 -1.03 -5.89 11.37
C LYS A 92 0.35 -6.32 11.87
N GLY A 93 1.38 -6.29 11.02
CA GLY A 93 2.72 -6.79 11.36
C GLY A 93 2.81 -8.32 11.47
N GLU A 94 1.79 -9.06 11.00
CA GLU A 94 1.77 -10.52 10.96
C GLU A 94 2.68 -11.09 9.86
N SER A 95 3.01 -10.27 8.86
CA SER A 95 3.97 -10.55 7.80
C SER A 95 4.66 -9.26 7.34
N ASP A 96 5.75 -9.39 6.60
CA ASP A 96 6.41 -8.26 5.93
C ASP A 96 6.35 -8.38 4.40
N ALA A 97 6.54 -7.25 3.69
CA ALA A 97 6.48 -7.19 2.23
C ALA A 97 7.48 -8.13 1.54
N THR A 98 8.67 -8.32 2.11
CA THR A 98 9.70 -9.21 1.54
C THR A 98 9.20 -10.64 1.57
N LYS A 99 8.70 -11.11 2.72
CA LYS A 99 8.13 -12.45 2.87
C LYS A 99 6.94 -12.66 1.94
N LEU A 100 6.05 -11.67 1.81
CA LEU A 100 4.88 -11.77 0.92
C LEU A 100 5.29 -11.83 -0.56
N VAL A 101 6.33 -11.08 -0.97
CA VAL A 101 6.86 -11.14 -2.33
C VAL A 101 7.54 -12.49 -2.60
N LEU A 102 8.42 -12.96 -1.70
CA LEU A 102 9.14 -14.22 -1.85
C LEU A 102 8.21 -15.44 -1.88
N THR A 103 7.09 -15.39 -1.16
CA THR A 103 6.06 -16.46 -1.14
C THR A 103 5.03 -16.32 -2.26
N GLY A 104 5.16 -15.32 -3.14
CA GLY A 104 4.26 -15.10 -4.27
C GLY A 104 2.87 -14.59 -3.89
N LYS A 105 2.67 -14.13 -2.64
CA LYS A 105 1.42 -13.52 -2.16
C LYS A 105 1.30 -12.06 -2.58
N MET A 106 2.43 -11.39 -2.78
CA MET A 106 2.51 -10.07 -3.39
C MET A 106 3.45 -10.13 -4.60
N LYS A 107 3.25 -9.22 -5.55
CA LYS A 107 4.11 -9.03 -6.70
C LYS A 107 4.78 -7.67 -6.62
N LEU A 108 6.09 -7.64 -6.77
CA LEU A 108 6.86 -6.40 -6.93
C LEU A 108 7.25 -6.24 -8.40
N GLN A 109 6.95 -5.08 -8.97
CA GLN A 109 7.49 -4.63 -10.24
C GLN A 109 8.51 -3.52 -9.97
N GLY A 110 9.65 -3.56 -10.66
CA GLY A 110 10.77 -2.64 -10.46
C GLY A 110 12.11 -3.38 -10.39
N ASP A 111 13.18 -2.64 -10.09
CA ASP A 111 14.53 -3.20 -10.01
C ASP A 111 14.76 -3.89 -8.66
N MET A 112 14.74 -5.23 -8.67
CA MET A 112 14.96 -6.04 -7.47
C MET A 112 16.34 -5.84 -6.85
N SER A 113 17.39 -5.55 -7.62
CA SER A 113 18.73 -5.31 -7.09
C SER A 113 18.75 -4.06 -6.21
N LYS A 114 17.97 -3.03 -6.55
CA LYS A 114 17.78 -1.85 -5.68
C LYS A 114 17.04 -2.22 -4.40
N ILE A 115 15.97 -2.99 -4.49
CA ILE A 115 15.20 -3.44 -3.31
C ILE A 115 16.10 -4.23 -2.35
N MET A 116 16.91 -5.15 -2.87
CA MET A 116 17.84 -5.95 -2.06
C MET A 116 18.94 -5.08 -1.43
N ARG A 117 19.49 -4.11 -2.16
CA ARG A 117 20.47 -3.15 -1.62
C ARG A 117 19.91 -2.35 -0.43
N TYR A 118 18.63 -1.99 -0.49
CA TYR A 118 17.95 -1.18 0.52
C TYR A 118 16.97 -1.99 1.40
N ILE A 119 17.19 -3.31 1.53
CA ILE A 119 16.25 -4.22 2.21
C ILE A 119 15.94 -3.80 3.66
N LYS A 120 16.92 -3.23 4.37
CA LYS A 120 16.72 -2.72 5.73
C LYS A 120 15.74 -1.53 5.76
N ALA A 121 15.76 -0.68 4.73
CA ALA A 121 14.85 0.46 4.62
C ALA A 121 13.42 0.00 4.32
N THR A 122 13.25 -0.98 3.42
CA THR A 122 11.92 -1.52 3.08
C THR A 122 11.31 -2.27 4.26
N GLN A 123 12.11 -3.05 5.01
CA GLN A 123 11.68 -3.69 6.25
C GLN A 123 11.28 -2.67 7.32
N LEU A 124 12.07 -1.60 7.50
CA LEU A 124 11.74 -0.53 8.44
C LEU A 124 10.43 0.17 8.07
N MET A 125 10.21 0.47 6.79
CA MET A 125 8.97 1.06 6.29
C MET A 125 7.76 0.18 6.60
N GLY A 126 7.84 -1.14 6.35
CA GLY A 126 6.79 -2.08 6.71
C GLY A 126 6.51 -2.11 8.21
N LYS A 127 7.56 -2.11 9.04
CA LYS A 127 7.43 -2.05 10.51
C LYS A 127 6.80 -0.75 11.01
N ILE A 128 7.13 0.39 10.40
CA ILE A 128 6.51 1.68 10.76
C ILE A 128 5.03 1.67 10.36
N ALA A 129 4.71 1.16 9.16
CA ALA A 129 3.33 1.03 8.71
C ALA A 129 2.50 0.18 9.67
N SER A 130 3.06 -0.90 10.23
CA SER A 130 2.35 -1.76 11.18
C SER A 130 2.16 -1.17 12.58
N GLN A 131 2.70 0.01 12.86
CA GLN A 131 2.50 0.72 14.13
C GLN A 131 1.30 1.66 14.09
N ILE A 132 0.70 1.88 12.92
CA ILE A 132 -0.46 2.73 12.76
C ILE A 132 -1.72 1.94 13.12
N PRO A 133 -2.50 2.34 14.14
CA PRO A 133 -3.78 1.73 14.43
C PRO A 133 -4.67 1.79 13.18
N THR A 134 -5.07 0.63 12.69
CA THR A 134 -5.82 0.51 11.43
C THR A 134 -7.05 -0.34 11.69
N GLU A 135 -8.22 0.21 11.37
CA GLU A 135 -9.47 -0.54 11.35
C GLU A 135 -9.69 -1.12 9.95
N PHE A 136 -10.12 -2.38 9.91
CA PHE A 136 -10.31 -3.13 8.66
C PHE A 136 -11.79 -3.32 8.41
N LEU A 137 -12.27 -2.87 7.23
CA LEU A 137 -13.68 -2.93 6.84
C LEU A 137 -14.32 -4.31 7.06
N ASP A 138 -13.56 -5.39 6.87
CA ASP A 138 -14.07 -6.74 7.05
C ASP A 138 -14.25 -7.18 8.51
N GLU A 139 -13.65 -6.46 9.46
CA GLU A 139 -13.75 -6.67 10.91
C GLU A 139 -14.76 -5.74 11.58
N MET A 140 -15.31 -4.77 10.83
CA MET A 140 -16.29 -3.79 11.33
C MET A 140 -17.75 -4.22 11.10
N VAL A 141 -17.96 -5.37 10.45
CA VAL A 141 -19.28 -5.86 10.00
C VAL A 141 -19.68 -7.17 10.68
#